data_AF-A0A7Y2XSG4-F1
#
_entry.id   AF-A0A7Y2XSG4-F1
#
_cell.length_a   1.000
_cell.length_b   1.000
_cell.length_c   1.000
_cell.angle_alpha   90.00
_cell.angle_beta   90.00
_cell.angle_gamma   90.00
#
_symmetry.space_group_name_H-M   'P 1'
#
loop_
_entity.id
_entity.type
_entity.pdbx_description
1 polymer ?
#
loop_
_entity_poly.entity_id
_entity_poly.type
_entity_poly.pdbx_seq_one_letter_code
_entity_poly.pdbx_strand_id
1 'polypeptide(L)'
;MNRNMHRLAMFAAIVTFCVIVLGAWVRLSHAGLGCPDWPGCYGQLTWPEAVQEIESANQAFPERPVETDKAWREMVHRYLAGGLMLLVFAMNWLSWRGPRSCRRFRPLTTTLLILIVFQALLGMWTVTLKLKPIIVMAHLLGGLTSFSLILWLVFSSGRQYADKPNIRIRRMRGAIIFAIVVLALQISLGGWTSANYAALA
;
A
#
# COMPACT_ATOMS: atom_id res chain seq x y z
N MET A 1 -8.67 19.56 20.06
CA MET A 1 -9.25 18.43 19.31
C MET A 1 -9.18 18.75 17.82
N ASN A 2 -8.33 18.10 17.02
CA ASN A 2 -8.29 18.40 15.57
C ASN A 2 -9.15 17.42 14.78
N ARG A 3 -10.46 17.69 14.73
CA ARG A 3 -11.47 16.89 14.00
C ARG A 3 -11.07 16.63 12.55
N ASN A 4 -10.28 17.53 11.97
CA ASN A 4 -9.76 17.41 10.60
C ASN A 4 -8.73 16.28 10.46
N MET A 5 -7.81 16.12 11.42
CA MET A 5 -6.82 15.03 11.39
C MET A 5 -7.51 13.66 11.48
N HIS A 6 -8.49 13.54 12.37
CA HIS A 6 -9.22 12.28 12.53
C HIS A 6 -10.01 11.92 11.26
N ARG A 7 -10.69 12.89 10.63
CA ARG A 7 -11.39 12.68 9.34
C ARG A 7 -10.43 12.27 8.22
N LEU A 8 -9.28 12.93 8.12
CA LEU A 8 -8.26 12.58 7.13
C LEU A 8 -7.70 11.18 7.37
N ALA A 9 -7.42 10.82 8.62
CA ALA A 9 -6.93 9.48 8.96
C ALA A 9 -7.98 8.40 8.67
N MET A 10 -9.27 8.66 8.95
CA MET A 10 -10.37 7.76 8.60
C MET A 10 -10.49 7.56 7.10
N PHE A 11 -10.44 8.66 6.34
CA PHE A 11 -10.46 8.59 4.88
C PHE A 11 -9.23 7.84 4.35
N ALA A 12 -8.04 8.09 4.90
CA ALA A 12 -6.83 7.37 4.55
C ALA A 12 -6.94 5.88 4.84
N ALA A 13 -7.54 5.48 5.97
CA ALA A 13 -7.76 4.08 6.30
C ALA A 13 -8.63 3.39 5.23
N ILE A 14 -9.73 4.03 4.83
CA ILE A 14 -10.60 3.51 3.77
C ILE A 14 -9.84 3.39 2.46
N VAL A 15 -9.12 4.43 2.05
CA VAL A 15 -8.33 4.42 0.81
C VAL A 15 -7.25 3.34 0.86
N THR A 16 -6.49 3.20 1.95
CA THR A 16 -5.47 2.16 2.11
C THR A 16 -6.08 0.76 2.04
N PHE A 17 -7.24 0.55 2.66
CA PHE A 17 -7.96 -0.72 2.54
C PHE A 17 -8.32 -1.03 1.08
N CYS A 18 -8.88 -0.04 0.35
CA CYS A 18 -9.15 -0.17 -1.08
C CYS A 18 -7.88 -0.46 -1.90
N VAL A 19 -6.75 0.20 -1.61
CA VAL A 19 -5.45 -0.04 -2.27
C VAL A 19 -5.01 -1.50 -2.06
N ILE A 20 -5.11 -2.02 -0.84
CA ILE A 20 -4.72 -3.41 -0.52
C ILE A 20 -5.62 -4.41 -1.26
N VAL A 21 -6.94 -4.20 -1.24
CA VAL A 21 -7.89 -5.08 -1.94
C VAL A 21 -7.67 -5.05 -3.45
N LEU A 22 -7.49 -3.87 -4.05
CA LEU A 22 -7.18 -3.75 -5.48
C LEU A 22 -5.83 -4.39 -5.81
N GLY A 23 -4.81 -4.24 -4.96
CA GLY A 23 -3.52 -4.89 -5.14
C GLY A 23 -3.64 -6.42 -5.12
N ALA A 24 -4.44 -6.97 -4.21
CA ALA A 24 -4.76 -8.40 -4.19
C ALA A 24 -5.49 -8.83 -5.47
N TRP A 25 -6.44 -8.02 -5.95
CA TRP A 25 -7.14 -8.29 -7.20
C TRP A 25 -6.21 -8.26 -8.43
N VAL A 26 -5.30 -7.28 -8.54
CA VAL A 26 -4.26 -7.22 -9.58
C VAL A 26 -3.40 -8.49 -9.57
N ARG A 27 -3.02 -8.98 -8.38
CA ARG A 27 -2.25 -10.22 -8.26
C ARG A 27 -3.05 -11.45 -8.70
N LEU A 28 -4.27 -11.61 -8.19
CA LEU A 28 -5.12 -12.79 -8.44
C LEU A 28 -5.64 -12.86 -9.89
N SER A 29 -5.75 -11.71 -10.56
CA SER A 29 -6.08 -11.62 -11.99
C SER A 29 -4.86 -11.68 -12.92
N HIS A 30 -3.67 -11.99 -12.38
CA HIS A 30 -2.40 -12.02 -13.12
C HIS A 30 -2.09 -10.72 -13.88
N ALA A 31 -2.59 -9.58 -13.38
CA ALA A 31 -2.44 -8.27 -14.01
C ALA A 31 -1.24 -7.48 -13.47
N GLY A 32 -0.43 -8.03 -12.55
CA GLY A 32 0.71 -7.34 -11.93
C GLY A 32 1.91 -7.05 -12.86
N LEU A 33 1.79 -7.38 -14.14
CA LEU A 33 2.76 -7.11 -15.21
C LEU A 33 2.03 -6.63 -16.48
N GLY A 34 0.86 -6.02 -16.32
CA GLY A 34 0.05 -5.48 -17.42
C GLY A 34 0.67 -4.23 -18.05
N CYS A 35 1.52 -3.51 -17.32
CA CYS A 35 2.32 -2.41 -17.84
C CYS A 35 3.83 -2.77 -17.83
N PRO A 36 4.57 -2.56 -18.93
CA PRO A 36 5.99 -2.91 -19.00
C PRO A 36 6.90 -1.93 -18.23
N ASP A 37 6.41 -0.71 -17.96
CA ASP A 37 7.12 0.44 -17.43
C ASP A 37 6.45 1.01 -16.18
N TRP A 38 7.12 1.98 -15.56
CA TRP A 38 6.66 2.73 -14.39
C TRP A 38 7.24 4.15 -14.46
N PRO A 39 6.51 5.22 -14.08
CA PRO A 39 5.17 5.24 -13.46
C PRO A 39 4.00 5.08 -14.43
N GLY A 40 4.24 5.26 -15.74
CA GLY A 40 3.24 5.12 -16.81
C GLY A 40 2.98 3.68 -17.24
N CYS A 41 2.20 3.53 -18.32
CA CYS A 41 1.95 2.27 -19.02
C CYS A 41 2.19 2.48 -20.52
N TYR A 42 3.11 1.71 -21.10
CA TYR A 42 3.51 1.83 -22.50
C TYR A 42 3.95 3.25 -22.88
N GLY A 43 4.65 3.94 -21.98
CA GLY A 43 5.10 5.33 -22.18
C GLY A 43 4.00 6.39 -22.07
N GLN A 44 2.77 6.00 -21.72
CA GLN A 44 1.64 6.90 -21.50
C GLN A 44 1.29 7.02 -20.01
N LEU A 45 0.55 8.07 -19.63
CA LEU A 45 0.06 8.21 -18.26
C LEU A 45 -1.05 7.20 -17.96
N THR A 46 -1.94 6.93 -18.90
CA THR A 46 -3.02 5.93 -18.75
C THR A 46 -2.58 4.60 -19.35
N TRP A 47 -3.47 3.86 -20.02
CA TRP A 47 -3.13 2.69 -20.83
C TRP A 47 -3.58 2.95 -22.28
N PRO A 48 -2.92 2.34 -23.28
CA PRO A 48 -3.35 2.43 -24.67
C PRO A 48 -4.75 1.84 -24.86
N GLU A 49 -5.65 2.59 -25.50
CA GLU A 49 -6.99 2.11 -25.89
C GLU A 49 -7.25 2.24 -27.39
N ALA A 50 -6.73 3.29 -28.03
CA ALA A 50 -6.91 3.48 -29.46
C ALA A 50 -6.09 2.46 -30.26
N VAL A 51 -6.59 2.03 -31.42
CA VAL A 51 -5.93 1.04 -32.28
C VAL A 51 -4.49 1.47 -32.62
N GLN A 52 -4.30 2.75 -32.96
CA GLN A 52 -3.00 3.31 -33.29
C GLN A 52 -2.05 3.37 -32.08
N GLU A 53 -2.58 3.64 -30.89
CA GLU A 53 -1.81 3.61 -29.64
C GLU A 53 -1.36 2.19 -29.30
N ILE A 54 -2.25 1.20 -29.48
CA ILE A 54 -1.94 -0.21 -29.27
C ILE A 54 -0.88 -0.68 -30.27
N GLU A 55 -1.01 -0.34 -31.55
CA GLU A 55 -0.03 -0.69 -32.59
C GLU A 55 1.36 -0.11 -32.28
N SER A 56 1.43 1.18 -31.96
CA SER A 56 2.70 1.84 -31.58
C SER A 56 3.29 1.27 -30.29
N ALA A 57 2.46 0.98 -29.28
CA ALA A 57 2.88 0.34 -28.04
C ALA A 57 3.43 -1.08 -28.28
N ASN A 58 2.78 -1.87 -29.13
CA ASN A 58 3.23 -3.20 -29.52
C ASN A 58 4.55 -3.18 -30.31
N GLN A 59 4.77 -2.14 -31.13
CA GLN A 59 6.04 -1.93 -31.82
C GLN A 59 7.17 -1.53 -30.86
N ALA A 60 6.87 -0.68 -29.87
CA ALA A 60 7.85 -0.23 -28.88
C ALA A 60 8.19 -1.31 -27.84
N PHE A 61 7.23 -2.17 -27.49
CA PHE A 61 7.36 -3.22 -26.48
C PHE A 61 6.99 -4.61 -27.06
N PRO A 62 7.76 -5.14 -28.02
CA PRO A 62 7.41 -6.38 -28.73
C PRO A 62 7.38 -7.63 -27.83
N GLU A 63 8.16 -7.64 -26.74
CA GLU A 63 8.15 -8.74 -25.76
C GLU A 63 6.93 -8.74 -24.85
N ARG A 64 6.15 -7.66 -24.82
CA ARG A 64 5.01 -7.45 -23.92
C ARG A 64 3.87 -6.73 -24.65
N PRO A 65 3.18 -7.41 -25.59
CA PRO A 65 2.06 -6.81 -26.30
C PRO A 65 0.97 -6.34 -25.33
N VAL A 66 0.25 -5.29 -25.71
CA VAL A 66 -0.78 -4.66 -24.90
C VAL A 66 -1.89 -5.65 -24.59
N GLU A 67 -2.07 -5.90 -23.29
CA GLU A 67 -3.24 -6.60 -22.75
C GLU A 67 -4.06 -5.58 -21.96
N THR A 68 -4.97 -4.88 -22.64
CA THR A 68 -5.72 -3.75 -22.08
C THR A 68 -6.39 -4.12 -20.76
N ASP A 69 -7.02 -5.30 -20.71
CA ASP A 69 -7.70 -5.86 -19.54
C ASP A 69 -6.78 -6.06 -18.33
N LYS A 70 -5.47 -6.20 -18.50
CA LYS A 70 -4.49 -6.21 -17.40
C LYS A 70 -3.95 -4.82 -17.10
N ALA A 71 -3.65 -4.02 -18.12
CA ALA A 71 -3.04 -2.70 -18.01
C ALA A 71 -3.88 -1.73 -17.15
N TRP A 72 -5.19 -1.66 -17.38
CA TRP A 72 -6.04 -0.74 -16.63
C TRP A 72 -6.13 -1.11 -15.15
N ARG A 73 -6.17 -2.41 -14.81
CA ARG A 73 -6.21 -2.89 -13.42
C ARG A 73 -4.95 -2.45 -12.66
N GLU A 74 -3.80 -2.60 -13.29
CA GLU A 74 -2.52 -2.18 -12.71
C GLU A 74 -2.47 -0.65 -12.55
N MET A 75 -2.88 0.11 -13.57
CA MET A 75 -2.88 1.58 -13.53
C MET A 75 -3.84 2.15 -12.49
N VAL A 76 -5.05 1.60 -12.35
CA VAL A 76 -6.00 2.03 -11.31
C VAL A 76 -5.44 1.81 -9.91
N HIS A 77 -4.75 0.69 -9.67
CA HIS A 77 -4.06 0.45 -8.40
C HIS A 77 -2.95 1.49 -8.15
N ARG A 78 -2.11 1.79 -9.15
CA ARG A 78 -1.05 2.80 -9.07
C ARG A 78 -1.60 4.19 -8.75
N TYR A 79 -2.69 4.59 -9.41
CA TYR A 79 -3.32 5.90 -9.18
C TYR A 79 -3.92 6.02 -7.79
N LEU A 80 -4.60 4.98 -7.30
CA LEU A 80 -5.15 4.99 -5.94
C LEU A 80 -4.03 5.04 -4.89
N ALA A 81 -2.91 4.32 -5.11
CA ALA A 81 -1.73 4.39 -4.26
C ALA A 81 -1.07 5.78 -4.28
N GLY A 82 -1.00 6.43 -5.45
CA GLY A 82 -0.55 7.82 -5.59
C GLY A 82 -1.42 8.80 -4.81
N GLY A 83 -2.75 8.64 -4.89
CA GLY A 83 -3.70 9.43 -4.09
C GLY A 83 -3.51 9.24 -2.58
N LEU A 84 -3.26 8.00 -2.13
CA LEU A 84 -2.93 7.71 -0.74
C LEU A 84 -1.64 8.43 -0.30
N MET A 85 -0.61 8.45 -1.14
CA MET A 85 0.62 9.19 -0.86
C MET A 85 0.36 10.69 -0.65
N LEU A 86 -0.43 11.32 -1.52
CA LEU A 86 -0.79 12.74 -1.37
C LEU A 86 -1.56 12.99 -0.06
N LEU A 87 -2.48 12.09 0.30
CA LEU A 87 -3.25 12.18 1.53
C LEU A 87 -2.35 12.08 2.78
N VAL A 88 -1.40 11.15 2.77
CA VAL A 88 -0.44 10.96 3.88
C VAL A 88 0.56 12.10 3.95
N PHE A 89 0.99 12.64 2.80
CA PHE A 89 1.76 13.87 2.74
C PHE A 89 0.99 15.04 3.37
N ALA A 90 -0.30 15.21 3.07
CA ALA A 90 -1.13 16.26 3.66
C ALA A 90 -1.28 16.09 5.19
N MET A 91 -1.49 14.87 5.67
CA MET A 91 -1.51 14.57 7.12
C MET A 91 -0.17 14.90 7.79
N ASN A 92 0.94 14.55 7.16
CA ASN A 92 2.26 14.90 7.65
C ASN A 92 2.46 16.42 7.68
N TRP A 93 2.15 17.11 6.58
CA TRP A 93 2.20 18.56 6.48
C TRP A 93 1.40 19.24 7.60
N LEU A 94 0.16 18.82 7.85
CA LEU A 94 -0.67 19.34 8.94
C LEU A 94 -0.09 19.04 10.33
N SER A 95 0.57 17.90 10.52
CA SER A 95 1.23 17.57 11.79
C SER A 95 2.44 18.47 12.07
N TRP A 96 3.13 18.90 11.02
CA TRP A 96 4.29 19.78 11.11
C TRP A 96 3.94 21.28 11.16
N ARG A 97 3.02 21.73 10.31
CA ARG A 97 2.65 23.15 10.14
C ARG A 97 1.37 23.56 10.87
N GLY A 98 0.53 22.61 11.26
CA GLY A 98 -0.75 22.88 11.89
C GLY A 98 -0.65 23.24 13.38
N PRO A 99 -1.80 23.37 14.06
CA PRO A 99 -1.87 23.74 15.47
C PRO A 99 -1.07 22.82 16.38
N ARG A 100 -0.62 23.32 17.56
CA ARG A 100 0.18 22.57 18.54
C ARG A 100 -0.40 21.20 18.90
N SER A 101 -1.73 21.05 18.88
CA SER A 101 -2.40 19.77 19.09
C SER A 101 -2.03 18.66 18.10
N CYS A 102 -1.52 18.99 16.92
CA CYS A 102 -1.12 18.02 15.89
C CYS A 102 0.33 17.56 16.07
N ARG A 103 1.14 18.30 16.85
CA ARG A 103 2.56 18.02 17.05
C ARG A 103 2.80 16.61 17.62
N ARG A 104 1.84 16.11 18.42
CA ARG A 104 1.84 14.75 18.98
C ARG A 104 1.90 13.66 17.91
N PHE A 105 1.36 13.90 16.71
CA PHE A 105 1.28 12.90 15.64
C PHE A 105 2.46 12.94 14.66
N ARG A 106 3.35 13.95 14.75
CA ARG A 106 4.51 14.10 13.87
C ARG A 106 5.36 12.84 13.66
N PRO A 107 5.79 12.11 14.71
CA PRO A 107 6.61 10.92 14.49
C PRO A 107 5.84 9.89 13.67
N LEU A 108 4.59 9.63 14.02
CA LEU A 108 3.74 8.65 13.32
C LEU A 108 3.47 9.04 11.86
N THR A 109 3.11 10.29 11.59
CA THR A 109 2.86 10.74 10.20
C THR A 109 4.14 10.80 9.36
N THR A 110 5.29 11.08 9.98
CA THR A 110 6.58 11.09 9.28
C THR A 110 7.00 9.65 8.94
N THR A 111 6.88 8.72 9.88
CA THR A 111 7.13 7.28 9.65
C THR A 111 6.20 6.74 8.56
N LEU A 112 4.91 7.08 8.59
CA LEU A 112 3.96 6.70 7.54
C LEU A 112 4.36 7.23 6.17
N LEU A 113 4.79 8.50 6.07
CA LEU A 113 5.22 9.08 4.81
C LEU A 113 6.45 8.34 4.25
N ILE A 114 7.47 8.09 5.09
CA ILE A 114 8.66 7.33 4.70
C ILE A 114 8.28 5.93 4.22
N LEU A 115 7.41 5.24 4.98
CA LEU A 115 6.98 3.89 4.66
C LEU A 115 6.21 3.83 3.33
N ILE A 116 5.35 4.81 3.03
CA ILE A 116 4.58 4.85 1.78
C ILE A 116 5.46 5.23 0.58
N VAL A 117 6.47 6.09 0.77
CA VAL A 117 7.52 6.31 -0.25
C VAL A 117 8.27 5.02 -0.54
N PHE A 118 8.68 4.30 0.50
CA PHE A 118 9.34 3.01 0.31
C PHE A 118 8.42 1.97 -0.33
N GLN A 119 7.12 1.98 -0.02
CA GLN A 119 6.14 1.13 -0.68
C GLN A 119 5.96 1.44 -2.16
N ALA A 120 5.99 2.71 -2.56
CA ALA A 120 5.99 3.08 -3.98
C ALA A 120 7.21 2.53 -4.72
N LEU A 121 8.39 2.56 -4.08
CA LEU A 121 9.61 1.95 -4.62
C LEU A 121 9.51 0.42 -4.72
N LEU A 122 8.99 -0.25 -3.67
CA LEU A 122 8.72 -1.69 -3.72
C LEU A 122 7.74 -2.02 -4.84
N GLY A 123 6.68 -1.22 -5.03
CA GLY A 123 5.72 -1.37 -6.12
C GLY A 123 6.37 -1.25 -7.49
N MET A 124 7.20 -0.22 -7.71
CA MET A 124 8.02 -0.10 -8.93
C MET A 124 8.88 -1.36 -9.15
N TRP A 125 9.56 -1.84 -8.11
CA TRP A 125 10.39 -3.05 -8.19
C TRP A 125 9.59 -4.33 -8.45
N THR A 126 8.31 -4.42 -8.08
CA THR A 126 7.49 -5.57 -8.48
C THR A 126 7.36 -5.66 -9.99
N VAL A 127 7.32 -4.54 -10.70
CA VAL A 127 7.23 -4.48 -12.16
C VAL A 127 8.60 -4.71 -12.80
N THR A 128 9.61 -3.95 -12.38
CA THR A 128 10.95 -3.99 -13.00
C THR A 128 11.72 -5.27 -12.69
N LEU A 129 11.47 -5.91 -11.53
CA LEU A 129 12.04 -7.20 -11.17
C LEU A 129 11.08 -8.37 -11.44
N LYS A 130 10.10 -8.21 -12.33
CA LYS A 130 9.22 -9.28 -12.82
C LYS A 130 8.62 -10.13 -11.69
N LEU A 131 8.02 -9.48 -10.70
CA LEU A 131 7.34 -10.09 -9.55
C LEU A 131 8.23 -10.98 -8.67
N LYS A 132 9.52 -10.65 -8.50
CA LYS A 132 10.42 -11.35 -7.55
C LYS A 132 9.71 -11.59 -6.21
N PRO A 133 9.56 -12.85 -5.75
CA PRO A 133 8.73 -13.20 -4.58
C PRO A 133 9.01 -12.36 -3.33
N ILE A 134 10.29 -12.13 -3.03
CA ILE A 134 10.70 -11.36 -1.85
C ILE A 134 10.21 -9.91 -1.90
N ILE A 135 10.18 -9.28 -3.08
CA ILE A 135 9.75 -7.89 -3.26
C ILE A 135 8.22 -7.80 -3.14
N VAL A 136 7.49 -8.73 -3.76
CA VAL A 136 6.02 -8.80 -3.67
C VAL A 136 5.59 -9.01 -2.22
N MET A 137 6.25 -9.91 -1.49
CA MET A 137 5.98 -10.17 -0.08
C MET A 137 6.31 -8.95 0.79
N ALA A 138 7.47 -8.30 0.58
CA ALA A 138 7.83 -7.08 1.30
C ALA A 138 6.83 -5.94 1.04
N HIS A 139 6.36 -5.81 -0.21
CA HIS A 139 5.32 -4.85 -0.59
C HIS A 139 4.03 -5.13 0.20
N LEU A 140 3.52 -6.36 0.18
CA LEU A 140 2.33 -6.77 0.96
C LEU A 140 2.45 -6.46 2.46
N LEU A 141 3.55 -6.88 3.09
CA LEU A 141 3.76 -6.70 4.53
C LEU A 141 3.84 -5.22 4.91
N GLY A 142 4.54 -4.40 4.12
CA GLY A 142 4.61 -2.97 4.38
C GLY A 142 3.29 -2.25 4.08
N GLY A 143 2.46 -2.73 3.15
CA GLY A 143 1.09 -2.27 2.95
C GLY A 143 0.21 -2.50 4.19
N LEU A 144 0.23 -3.72 4.74
CA LEU A 144 -0.50 -4.07 5.97
C LEU A 144 0.02 -3.31 7.20
N THR A 145 1.32 -3.09 7.27
CA THR A 145 1.95 -2.25 8.31
C THR A 145 1.47 -0.80 8.20
N SER A 146 1.43 -0.25 6.98
CA SER A 146 0.92 1.11 6.72
C SER A 146 -0.54 1.25 7.15
N PHE A 147 -1.38 0.26 6.79
CA PHE A 147 -2.78 0.22 7.21
C PHE A 147 -2.92 0.18 8.74
N SER A 148 -2.13 -0.66 9.41
CA SER A 148 -2.12 -0.77 10.87
C SER A 148 -1.73 0.55 11.56
N LEU A 149 -0.73 1.24 11.03
CA LEU A 149 -0.28 2.54 11.54
C LEU A 149 -1.31 3.66 11.28
N ILE A 150 -2.01 3.63 10.15
CA ILE A 150 -3.12 4.58 9.87
C ILE A 150 -4.30 4.31 10.81
N LEU A 151 -4.68 3.06 11.04
CA LEU A 151 -5.69 2.70 12.04
C LEU A 151 -5.27 3.16 13.43
N TRP A 152 -4.00 2.97 13.80
CA TRP A 152 -3.48 3.48 15.06
C TRP A 152 -3.59 5.01 15.15
N LEU A 153 -3.34 5.74 14.07
CA LEU A 153 -3.55 7.19 14.00
C LEU A 153 -5.04 7.55 14.14
N VAL A 154 -5.96 6.81 13.52
CA VAL A 154 -7.42 6.97 13.67
C VAL A 154 -7.82 6.87 15.14
N PHE A 155 -7.43 5.78 15.82
CA PHE A 155 -7.78 5.56 17.23
C PHE A 155 -7.09 6.57 18.15
N SER A 156 -5.86 6.96 17.85
CA SER A 156 -5.10 7.94 18.65
C SER A 156 -5.59 9.38 18.47
N SER A 157 -6.25 9.68 17.35
CA SER A 157 -6.83 11.00 17.05
C SER A 157 -8.31 11.11 17.40
N GLY A 158 -8.99 9.98 17.65
CA GLY A 158 -10.38 9.91 18.10
C GLY A 158 -10.58 10.36 19.55
N ARG A 159 -11.83 10.73 19.90
CA ARG A 159 -12.20 11.27 21.22
C ARG A 159 -12.04 10.30 22.41
N GLN A 160 -11.74 9.02 22.17
CA GLN A 160 -11.89 7.95 23.17
C GLN A 160 -10.59 7.37 23.74
N TYR A 161 -9.42 8.01 23.56
CA TYR A 161 -8.19 7.48 24.18
C TYR A 161 -7.92 8.13 25.56
N ALA A 162 -8.64 7.69 26.58
CA ALA A 162 -8.44 8.11 27.96
C ALA A 162 -8.42 6.97 28.99
N ASP A 163 -8.20 5.71 28.57
CA ASP A 163 -7.98 4.62 29.50
C ASP A 163 -6.49 4.31 29.66
N LYS A 164 -6.00 4.34 30.90
CA LYS A 164 -4.66 3.83 31.23
C LYS A 164 -4.63 2.33 30.87
N PRO A 165 -3.53 1.82 30.27
CA PRO A 165 -3.45 0.42 29.90
C PRO A 165 -3.68 -0.45 31.14
N ASN A 166 -4.73 -1.28 31.09
CA ASN A 166 -5.10 -2.19 32.18
C ASN A 166 -3.90 -3.11 32.51
N ILE A 167 -3.63 -3.35 33.80
CA ILE A 167 -2.52 -4.19 34.30
C ILE A 167 -2.51 -5.57 33.60
N ARG A 168 -3.68 -6.10 33.25
CA ARG A 168 -3.84 -7.34 32.49
C ARG A 168 -3.18 -7.28 31.10
N ILE A 169 -3.33 -6.17 30.36
CA ILE A 169 -2.69 -5.97 29.05
C ILE A 169 -1.16 -5.94 29.21
N ARG A 170 -0.64 -5.30 30.27
CA ARG A 170 0.80 -5.27 30.55
C ARG A 170 1.37 -6.66 30.78
N ARG A 171 0.62 -7.54 31.46
CA ARG A 171 1.00 -8.95 31.70
C ARG A 171 0.98 -9.80 30.43
N MET A 172 0.05 -9.52 29.51
CA MET A 172 -0.10 -10.26 28.24
C MET A 172 0.81 -9.76 27.10
N ARG A 173 1.65 -8.75 27.33
CA ARG A 173 2.50 -8.16 26.28
C ARG A 173 3.33 -9.18 25.52
N GLY A 174 3.96 -10.13 26.22
CA GLY A 174 4.75 -11.19 25.57
C GLY A 174 3.91 -12.05 24.63
N ALA A 175 2.73 -12.48 25.07
CA ALA A 175 1.81 -13.27 24.27
C ALA A 175 1.27 -12.49 23.05
N ILE A 176 0.99 -11.18 23.20
CA ILE A 176 0.56 -10.32 22.09
C ILE A 176 1.66 -10.18 21.04
N ILE A 177 2.91 -9.91 21.47
CA ILE A 177 4.05 -9.80 20.56
C ILE A 177 4.26 -11.13 19.83
N PHE A 178 4.23 -12.25 20.57
CA PHE A 178 4.34 -13.58 19.98
C PHE A 178 3.25 -13.83 18.92
N ALA A 179 1.99 -13.51 19.23
CA ALA A 179 0.89 -13.66 18.27
C ALA A 179 1.06 -12.79 17.01
N ILE A 180 1.53 -11.55 17.16
CA ILE A 180 1.83 -10.66 16.02
C ILE A 180 2.95 -11.25 15.16
N VAL A 181 4.01 -11.78 15.78
CA VAL A 181 5.13 -12.41 15.06
C VAL A 181 4.65 -13.65 14.30
N VAL A 182 3.87 -14.52 14.95
CA VAL A 182 3.29 -15.71 14.31
C VAL A 182 2.40 -15.31 13.14
N LEU A 183 1.53 -14.31 13.30
CA LEU A 183 0.68 -13.81 12.22
C LEU A 183 1.50 -13.23 11.06
N ALA A 184 2.54 -12.44 11.35
CA ALA A 184 3.42 -11.89 10.33
C ALA A 184 4.16 -13.00 9.55
N LEU A 185 4.63 -14.04 10.25
CA LEU A 185 5.23 -15.22 9.63
C LEU A 185 4.22 -15.97 8.77
N GLN A 186 2.99 -16.18 9.24
CA GLN A 186 1.93 -16.84 8.48
C GLN A 186 1.59 -16.07 7.19
N ILE A 187 1.44 -14.75 7.27
CA ILE A 187 1.19 -13.91 6.08
C ILE A 187 2.38 -13.96 5.13
N SER A 188 3.61 -13.94 5.66
CA SER A 188 4.84 -14.04 4.85
C SER A 188 4.91 -15.38 4.11
N LEU A 189 4.65 -16.48 4.79
CA LEU A 189 4.62 -17.83 4.20
C LEU A 189 3.49 -17.97 3.17
N GLY A 190 2.32 -17.40 3.43
CA GLY A 190 1.22 -17.31 2.45
C GLY A 190 1.60 -16.49 1.22
N GLY A 191 2.29 -15.36 1.41
CA GLY A 191 2.82 -14.54 0.33
C GLY A 191 3.87 -15.30 -0.50
N TRP A 192 4.77 -16.03 0.17
CA TRP A 192 5.81 -16.83 -0.48
C TRP A 192 5.23 -17.98 -1.33
N THR A 193 4.27 -18.72 -0.80
CA THR A 193 3.60 -19.83 -1.50
C THR A 193 2.83 -19.34 -2.73
N SER A 194 2.06 -18.25 -2.59
CA SER A 194 1.36 -17.58 -3.69
C SER A 194 2.31 -17.00 -4.75
N ALA A 195 3.48 -16.50 -4.34
CA ALA A 195 4.48 -15.95 -5.23
C ALA A 195 5.18 -17.00 -6.10
N ASN A 196 5.38 -18.21 -5.57
CA ASN A 196 6.11 -19.30 -6.22
C ASN A 196 5.22 -20.33 -6.92
N TYR A 197 3.89 -20.11 -7.00
CA TYR A 197 2.92 -21.09 -7.52
C TYR A 197 2.99 -22.48 -6.84
N ALA A 198 3.62 -22.56 -5.67
CA ALA A 198 3.82 -23.80 -4.92
C ALA A 198 2.52 -24.35 -4.29
N ALA A 199 1.41 -23.62 -4.42
CA ALA A 199 0.09 -24.07 -3.98
C ALA A 199 -0.55 -25.11 -4.93
N LEU A 200 0.01 -25.31 -6.13
CA LEU A 200 -0.43 -26.30 -7.11
C LEU A 200 0.46 -27.56 -7.15
N ALA A 201 1.44 -27.65 -6.24
CA ALA A 201 2.35 -28.79 -6.10
C ALA A 201 1.78 -29.85 -5.15
#